data_AF-A0A821W2F5-F1
#
_entry.id   AF-A0A821W2F5-F1
#
_cell.length_a   1.000
_cell.length_b   1.000
_cell.length_c   1.000
_cell.angle_alpha   90.00
_cell.angle_beta   90.00
_cell.angle_gamma   90.00
#
_symmetry.space_group_name_H-M   'P 1'
#
loop_
_entity.id
_entity.type
_entity.pdbx_description
1 polymer ?
#
loop_
_entity_poly.entity_id
_entity_poly.type
_entity_poly.pdbx_seq_one_letter_code
_entity_poly.pdbx_strand_id
1 'polypeptide(L)' 'MSIADVQALIGHDVILLVGSPLSGKGTQGKLLAKALDRPYVSSGDLFRDEVASGSALGQQIKTYMDS' A
#
# COMPACT_ATOMS: atom_id res chain seq x y z
N MET A 1 33.09 -1.24 -7.17
CA MET A 1 31.63 -1.49 -7.13
C MET A 1 31.14 -1.44 -8.56
N SER A 2 30.64 -2.55 -9.09
CA SER A 2 30.16 -2.71 -10.46
C SER A 2 28.71 -2.23 -10.62
N ILE A 3 28.26 -1.97 -11.86
CA ILE A 3 26.84 -1.66 -12.13
C ILE A 3 25.91 -2.78 -11.64
N ALA A 4 26.36 -4.03 -11.67
CA ALA A 4 25.61 -5.16 -11.14
C ALA A 4 25.45 -5.09 -9.61
N ASP A 5 26.46 -4.60 -8.88
CA ASP A 5 26.37 -4.36 -7.43
C ASP A 5 25.39 -3.22 -7.12
N VAL A 6 25.35 -2.17 -7.97
CA VAL A 6 24.35 -1.10 -7.87
C VAL A 6 22.95 -1.63 -8.13
N GLN A 7 22.76 -2.57 -9.08
CA GLN A 7 21.47 -3.21 -9.39
C GLN A 7 21.00 -4.18 -8.29
N ALA A 8 21.92 -4.90 -7.64
CA ALA A 8 21.61 -5.77 -6.50
C ALA A 8 21.22 -4.99 -5.23
N LEU A 9 21.67 -3.73 -5.12
CA LEU A 9 21.19 -2.76 -4.13
C LEU A 9 19.77 -2.25 -4.42
N ILE A 10 19.24 -2.48 -5.62
CA ILE A 10 17.84 -2.19 -6.01
C ILE A 10 17.00 -3.46 -5.82
N GLY A 11 17.19 -4.14 -4.69
CA GLY A 11 16.34 -5.25 -4.28
C GLY A 11 14.89 -4.79 -4.17
N HIS A 12 13.93 -5.71 -4.29
CA HIS A 12 12.51 -5.37 -4.15
C HIS A 12 12.21 -4.89 -2.72
N ASP A 13 12.35 -3.59 -2.48
CA ASP A 13 12.16 -2.92 -1.20
C ASP A 13 10.66 -2.78 -0.88
N VAL A 14 10.01 -3.91 -0.59
CA VAL A 14 8.64 -3.88 -0.07
C VAL A 14 8.69 -3.43 1.38
N ILE A 15 8.24 -2.20 1.63
CA ILE A 15 8.14 -1.64 2.98
C ILE A 15 6.71 -1.83 3.49
N LEU A 16 6.55 -2.65 4.53
CA LEU A 16 5.28 -2.82 5.23
C LEU A 16 5.18 -1.84 6.41
N LEU A 17 4.22 -0.93 6.36
CA LEU A 17 3.93 -0.01 7.46
C LEU A 17 2.74 -0.51 8.30
N VAL A 18 3.02 -0.92 9.53
CA VAL A 18 2.02 -1.42 10.50
C VAL A 18 1.86 -0.42 11.65
N GLY A 19 0.62 -0.19 12.07
CA GLY A 19 0.30 0.68 13.19
C GLY A 19 -1.20 0.75 13.46
N SER A 20 -1.57 1.20 14.65
CA SER A 20 -2.97 1.34 15.07
C SER A 20 -3.80 2.22 14.12
N PRO A 21 -5.14 2.16 14.14
CA PRO A 21 -5.97 3.15 13.46
C PRO A 21 -5.52 4.57 13.84
N LEU A 22 -5.48 5.48 12.86
CA LEU A 22 -5.05 6.88 13.03
C LEU A 22 -3.59 7.11 13.49
N SER A 23 -2.73 6.08 13.54
CA SER A 23 -1.28 6.22 13.85
C SER A 23 -0.46 7.01 12.81
N GLY A 24 -1.06 7.49 11.72
CA GLY A 24 -0.36 8.24 10.68
C GLY A 24 0.38 7.38 9.64
N LYS A 25 0.25 6.05 9.68
CA LYS A 25 0.86 5.13 8.70
C LYS A 25 0.58 5.49 7.23
N GLY A 26 -0.62 5.97 6.91
CA GLY A 26 -0.97 6.41 5.55
C GLY A 26 -0.22 7.67 5.13
N THR A 27 -0.13 8.65 6.03
CA THR A 27 0.64 9.89 5.81
C THR A 27 2.12 9.58 5.62
N GLN A 28 2.71 8.79 6.52
CA GLN A 28 4.12 8.43 6.45
C GLN A 28 4.44 7.56 5.23
N GLY A 29 3.55 6.63 4.87
CA GLY A 29 3.71 5.80 3.67
C GLY A 29 3.75 6.58 2.38
N LYS A 30 2.89 7.60 2.22
CA LYS A 30 2.92 8.49 1.06
C LYS A 30 4.20 9.32 0.98
N LEU A 31 4.68 9.82 2.13
CA LEU A 31 5.94 10.57 2.20
C LEU A 31 7.15 9.69 1.85
N LEU A 32 7.19 8.47 2.39
CA LEU A 32 8.25 7.50 2.15
C LEU A 32 8.28 7.03 0.70
N ALA A 33 7.12 6.70 0.14
CA ALA A 33 6.96 6.34 -1.26
C ALA A 33 7.48 7.45 -2.19
N LYS A 34 7.14 8.71 -1.90
CA LYS A 34 7.66 9.87 -2.64
C LYS A 34 9.18 10.02 -2.50
N ALA A 35 9.72 9.85 -1.29
CA ALA A 35 11.16 10.02 -1.03
C ALA A 35 12.01 8.92 -1.69
N LEU A 36 11.46 7.72 -1.83
CA LEU A 36 12.14 6.56 -2.40
C LEU A 36 11.82 6.31 -3.88
N ASP A 37 10.99 7.16 -4.49
CA ASP A 37 10.45 6.97 -5.85
C ASP A 37 9.82 5.59 -6.05
N ARG A 38 8.93 5.21 -5.12
CA ARG A 38 8.24 3.93 -5.09
C ARG A 38 6.71 4.10 -5.12
N PRO A 39 5.97 3.12 -5.65
CA PRO A 39 4.51 3.15 -5.59
C PRO A 39 4.04 2.99 -4.14
N TYR A 40 2.97 3.72 -3.79
CA TYR A 40 2.26 3.57 -2.53
C TYR A 40 1.03 2.67 -2.72
N VAL A 41 0.92 1.61 -1.92
CA VAL A 41 -0.23 0.70 -1.94
C VAL A 41 -0.86 0.66 -0.54
N SER A 42 -2.19 0.76 -0.49
CA SER A 42 -2.98 0.77 0.75
C SER A 42 -4.16 -0.17 0.59
N SER A 43 -4.15 -1.29 1.32
CA SER A 43 -5.27 -2.24 1.29
C SER A 43 -6.59 -1.59 1.70
N GLY A 44 -6.55 -0.64 2.63
CA GLY A 44 -7.73 0.13 3.02
C GLY A 44 -8.30 0.98 1.89
N ASP A 45 -7.46 1.62 1.07
CA ASP A 45 -7.92 2.39 -0.09
C ASP A 45 -8.45 1.44 -1.17
N LEU A 46 -7.70 0.38 -1.50
CA LEU A 46 -8.12 -0.63 -2.49
C LEU A 46 -9.48 -1.25 -2.17
N PHE A 47 -9.72 -1.61 -0.90
CA PHE A 47 -11.01 -2.17 -0.50
C PHE A 47 -12.14 -1.14 -0.56
N ARG A 48 -11.90 0.11 -0.15
CA ARG A 48 -12.91 1.17 -0.26
C ARG A 48 -13.26 1.48 -1.71
N ASP A 49 -12.26 1.54 -2.59
CA ASP A 49 -12.46 1.80 -4.02
C ASP A 49 -13.24 0.66 -4.68
N GLU A 50 -12.91 -0.60 -4.36
CA GLU A 50 -13.63 -1.76 -4.89
C GLU A 50 -15.09 -1.80 -4.39
N VAL A 51 -15.34 -1.50 -3.12
CA VAL A 51 -16.71 -1.36 -2.57
C VAL A 51 -17.47 -0.24 -3.28
N ALA A 52 -16.83 0.90 -3.51
CA ALA A 52 -17.43 2.05 -4.19
C ALA A 52 -17.77 1.77 -5.67
N SER A 53 -17.06 0.83 -6.31
CA SER A 53 -17.34 0.42 -7.70
C SER A 53 -18.69 -0.29 -7.87
N GLY A 54 -19.26 -0.84 -6.79
CA GLY A 54 -20.50 -1.62 -6.84
C GLY A 54 -20.38 -3.00 -7.50
N SER A 55 -19.16 -3.43 -7.82
CA SER A 55 -18.89 -4.74 -8.44
C SER A 55 -19.36 -5.91 -7.56
N ALA A 56 -19.49 -7.10 -8.16
CA ALA A 56 -19.79 -8.31 -7.39
C ALA A 56 -18.73 -8.59 -6.31
N LEU A 57 -17.46 -8.30 -6.61
CA LEU A 57 -16.36 -8.40 -5.65
C LEU A 57 -16.48 -7.34 -4.55
N GLY A 58 -16.79 -6.10 -4.91
CA GLY A 58 -17.02 -5.01 -3.97
C GLY A 58 -18.15 -5.32 -2.98
N GLN A 59 -19.23 -5.95 -3.44
CA GLN A 59 -20.32 -6.40 -2.56
C GLN A 59 -19.86 -7.48 -1.57
N GLN A 60 -19.02 -8.43 -2.01
CA GLN A 60 -18.42 -9.42 -1.11
C GLN A 60 -17.50 -8.76 -0.07
N ILE A 61 -16.60 -7.87 -0.50
CA ILE A 61 -15.69 -7.14 0.40
C ILE A 61 -16.47 -6.36 1.45
N LYS A 62 -17.56 -5.69 1.05
CA LYS A 62 -18.41 -4.91 1.96
C LYS A 62 -18.93 -5.73 3.15
N THR A 63 -19.31 -6.98 2.93
CA THR A 63 -19.80 -7.85 4.02
C THR A 63 -18.78 -8.07 5.13
N TYR A 64 -17.49 -8.07 4.79
CA TYR A 64 -16.40 -8.21 5.77
C TYR A 64 -16.01 -6.88 6.44
N MET A 65 -16.29 -5.75 5.80
CA MET A 65 -15.95 -4.42 6.32
C MET A 65 -17.02 -3.84 7.27
N ASP A 66 -18.29 -4.19 7.04
CA ASP A 66 -19.42 -3.72 7.86
C ASP A 66 -19.65 -4.56 9.14
N SER A 67 -18.86 -5.64 9.33
CA SER A 67 -18.90 -6.56 10.48
C SER A 67 -17.92 -6.15 11.58
#